data_AF-A0A6P4C9V3-F1
#
_entry.id   AF-A0A6P4C9V3-F1
#
_cell.length_a   1.000
_cell.length_b   1.000
_cell.length_c   1.000
_cell.angle_alpha   90.00
_cell.angle_beta   90.00
_cell.angle_gamma   90.00
#
_symmetry.space_group_name_H-M   'P 1'
#
loop_
_entity.id
_entity.type
_entity.pdbx_description
1 polymer ?
#
loop_
_entity_poly.entity_id
_entity_poly.type
_entity_poly.pdbx_seq_one_letter_code
_entity_poly.pdbx_strand_id
1 'polypeptide(L)'
;MSMRIGPVAYRIALPPYLSNLHDVFHVSQLGKYIPDASHILEPEPIQVREDLTLSVIPVRIDDTNIKRLRGREVSLVKVAWRRAGIEEHTWELESDMRKDYPHLFSGN
;
A
#
# COMPACT_ATOMS: atom_id res chain seq x y z
N MET A 1 20.03 15.52 -14.51
CA MET A 1 19.37 16.30 -15.59
C MET A 1 18.06 15.62 -15.97
N SER A 2 17.03 16.39 -16.34
CA SER A 2 15.76 15.88 -16.86
C SER A 2 15.59 16.22 -18.33
N MET A 3 15.06 15.30 -19.13
CA MET A 3 14.80 15.46 -20.56
C MET A 3 13.29 15.35 -20.83
N ARG A 4 12.69 16.36 -21.45
CA ARG A 4 11.28 16.29 -21.86
C ARG A 4 11.14 15.38 -23.09
N ILE A 5 10.24 14.41 -23.03
CA ILE A 5 10.00 13.43 -24.10
C ILE A 5 8.56 13.44 -24.63
N GLY A 6 7.69 14.27 -24.03
CA GLY A 6 6.31 14.49 -24.49
C GLY A 6 5.69 15.74 -23.85
N PRO A 7 4.40 16.03 -24.12
CA PRO A 7 3.74 17.21 -23.59
C PRO A 7 3.83 17.32 -22.07
N VAL A 8 3.69 16.21 -21.35
CA VAL A 8 3.79 16.13 -19.89
C VAL A 8 4.72 15.02 -19.42
N ALA A 9 5.52 14.43 -20.32
CA ALA A 9 6.39 13.30 -20.00
C ALA A 9 7.85 13.76 -19.94
N TYR A 10 8.53 13.44 -18.84
CA TYR A 10 9.93 13.78 -18.59
C TYR A 10 10.71 12.54 -18.17
N ARG A 11 11.88 12.37 -18.77
CA ARG A 11 12.86 11.36 -18.37
C ARG A 11 13.85 11.97 -17.40
N ILE A 12 14.05 11.37 -16.24
CA ILE A 12 14.91 11.89 -15.16
C ILE A 12 16.08 10.93 -14.97
N ALA A 13 17.30 11.46 -14.93
CA ALA A 13 18.46 10.67 -14.55
C ALA A 13 18.32 10.25 -13.07
N LEU A 14 17.95 8.99 -12.84
CA LEU A 14 17.81 8.43 -11.51
C LEU A 14 19.19 8.01 -10.96
N PRO A 15 19.43 8.18 -9.65
CA PRO A 15 20.62 7.64 -9.01
C PRO A 15 20.62 6.10 -9.05
N PRO A 16 21.79 5.43 -8.99
CA PRO A 16 21.89 3.98 -9.18
C PRO A 16 21.02 3.13 -8.25
N TYR A 17 20.78 3.60 -7.01
CA TYR A 17 19.94 2.92 -6.04
C TYR A 17 18.43 2.94 -6.39
N LEU A 18 18.01 3.74 -7.38
CA LEU A 18 16.65 3.78 -7.94
C LEU A 18 16.57 3.17 -9.34
N SER A 19 17.57 2.38 -9.75
CA SER A 19 17.62 1.76 -11.08
C SER A 19 16.47 0.80 -11.39
N ASN A 20 15.75 0.33 -10.36
CA ASN A 20 14.54 -0.48 -10.49
C ASN A 20 13.28 0.34 -10.86
N LEU A 21 13.35 1.67 -10.82
CA LEU A 21 12.23 2.56 -11.11
C LEU A 21 12.23 2.99 -12.58
N HIS A 22 11.04 3.19 -13.15
CA HIS A 22 10.93 3.82 -14.46
C HIS A 22 11.42 5.26 -14.39
N ASP A 23 12.32 5.62 -15.30
CA ASP A 23 12.93 6.94 -15.36
C ASP A 23 12.02 7.99 -16.02
N VAL A 24 10.85 7.59 -16.52
CA VAL A 24 9.85 8.46 -17.16
C VAL A 24 8.70 8.78 -16.21
N PHE A 25 8.50 10.08 -15.95
CA PHE A 25 7.46 10.61 -15.09
C PHE A 25 6.49 11.48 -15.89
N HIS A 26 5.19 11.33 -15.62
CA HIS A 26 4.15 12.22 -16.14
C HIS A 26 3.98 13.37 -15.16
N VAL A 27 4.44 14.56 -15.55
CA VAL A 27 4.43 15.76 -14.74
C VAL A 27 3.59 16.81 -15.45
N SER A 28 2.42 17.11 -14.88
CA SER A 28 1.55 18.20 -15.31
C SER A 28 1.37 19.18 -14.15
N GLN A 29 1.08 20.45 -14.45
CA GLN A 29 0.73 21.48 -13.45
C GLN A 29 1.83 21.76 -12.40
N LEU A 30 3.09 21.91 -12.84
CA LEU A 30 4.14 22.37 -11.94
C LEU A 30 3.91 23.82 -11.52
N GLY A 31 3.50 24.01 -10.26
CA GLY A 31 3.59 25.29 -9.59
C GLY A 31 5.04 25.63 -9.21
N LYS A 32 5.31 26.91 -8.95
CA LYS A 32 6.58 27.32 -8.34
C LYS A 32 6.69 26.67 -6.96
N TYR A 33 7.67 25.78 -6.78
CA TYR A 33 7.99 25.20 -5.48
C TYR A 33 8.70 26.24 -4.59
N ILE A 34 8.23 26.39 -3.35
CA ILE A 34 8.90 27.18 -2.30
C ILE A 34 9.48 26.16 -1.31
N PRO A 35 10.81 26.06 -1.19
CA PRO A 35 11.43 25.12 -0.25
C PRO A 35 11.00 25.38 1.19
N ASP A 36 10.54 24.34 1.87
CA ASP A 36 10.20 24.32 3.29
C ASP A 36 10.71 23.00 3.90
N ALA A 37 11.30 23.05 5.09
CA ALA A 37 11.79 21.85 5.77
C ALA A 37 10.66 20.87 6.11
N SER A 38 9.43 21.37 6.32
CA SER A 38 8.24 20.55 6.55
C SER A 38 7.77 19.77 5.31
N HIS A 39 8.22 20.16 4.11
CA HIS A 39 7.95 19.40 2.88
C HIS A 39 8.87 18.18 2.73
N ILE A 40 9.92 18.06 3.56
CA ILE A 40 10.82 16.92 3.54
C ILE A 40 10.12 15.75 4.25
N LEU A 41 9.75 14.74 3.46
CA LEU A 41 9.23 13.49 4.00
C LEU A 41 10.40 12.66 4.53
N GLU A 42 10.29 12.21 5.78
CA GLU A 42 11.21 11.19 6.28
C GLU A 42 10.95 9.87 5.55
N PRO A 43 12.00 9.20 5.03
CA PRO A 43 11.84 7.89 4.44
C PRO A 43 11.29 6.92 5.48
N GLU A 44 10.15 6.31 5.17
CA GLU A 44 9.59 5.28 6.02
C GLU A 44 10.51 4.05 5.98
N PRO A 45 10.92 3.48 7.13
CA PRO A 45 11.83 2.34 7.18
C PRO A 45 11.09 1.05 6.78
N ILE A 46 10.77 0.94 5.49
CA ILE A 46 10.09 -0.21 4.94
C ILE A 46 11.13 -1.27 4.57
N GLN A 47 11.13 -2.39 5.29
CA GLN A 47 11.85 -3.58 4.87
C GLN A 47 11.04 -4.32 3.81
N VAL A 48 11.37 -4.07 2.55
CA VAL A 48 10.88 -4.84 1.42
C VAL A 48 11.79 -6.06 1.24
N ARG A 49 11.20 -7.23 0.99
CA ARG A 49 11.97 -8.44 0.65
C ARG A 49 12.64 -8.27 -0.71
N GLU A 50 13.63 -9.11 -1.02
CA GLU A 50 14.38 -9.06 -2.29
C GLU A 50 13.47 -9.23 -3.53
N ASP A 51 12.33 -9.91 -3.37
CA ASP A 51 11.29 -10.10 -4.40
C ASP A 51 10.29 -8.92 -4.49
N LEU A 52 10.59 -7.80 -3.85
CA LEU A 52 9.73 -6.61 -3.75
C LEU A 52 8.41 -6.83 -3.00
N THR A 53 8.27 -7.92 -2.24
CA THR A 53 7.08 -8.16 -1.42
C THR A 53 7.19 -7.53 -0.04
N LEU A 54 6.04 -7.12 0.49
CA LEU A 54 5.89 -6.59 1.85
C LEU A 54 5.31 -7.68 2.75
N SER A 55 6.04 -8.00 3.82
CA SER A 55 5.57 -8.98 4.80
C SER A 55 4.54 -8.33 5.73
N VAL A 56 3.26 -8.58 5.45
CA VAL A 56 2.14 -8.25 6.36
C VAL A 56 1.59 -9.53 6.97
N ILE A 57 1.28 -9.51 8.26
CA ILE A 57 0.75 -10.68 8.98
C ILE A 57 -0.59 -10.28 9.62
N PRO A 58 -1.68 -11.03 9.40
CA PRO A 58 -2.93 -10.75 10.08
C PRO A 58 -2.80 -11.16 11.55
N VAL A 59 -3.17 -10.25 12.45
CA VAL A 59 -3.00 -10.43 13.89
C VAL A 59 -4.29 -10.88 14.54
N ARG A 60 -5.42 -10.26 14.16
CA ARG A 60 -6.72 -10.49 14.78
C ARG A 60 -7.85 -9.98 13.88
N ILE A 61 -9.05 -10.43 14.19
CA ILE A 61 -10.30 -9.89 13.64
C ILE A 61 -10.87 -8.93 14.67
N ASP A 62 -11.04 -7.66 14.28
CA ASP A 62 -11.55 -6.61 15.16
C ASP A 62 -13.08 -6.49 15.09
N ASP A 63 -13.70 -6.85 13.97
CA ASP A 63 -15.13 -6.67 13.75
C ASP A 63 -15.65 -7.56 12.60
N THR A 64 -16.97 -7.69 12.50
CA THR A 64 -17.66 -8.43 11.42
C THR A 64 -18.82 -7.60 10.86
N ASN A 65 -19.10 -7.73 9.56
CA ASN A 65 -20.17 -6.99 8.90
C ASN A 65 -20.80 -7.81 7.77
N ILE A 66 -22.12 -7.74 7.62
CA ILE A 66 -22.83 -8.36 6.49
C ILE A 66 -23.35 -7.26 5.57
N LYS A 67 -22.90 -7.26 4.31
CA LYS A 67 -23.36 -6.33 3.28
C LYS A 67 -24.25 -7.02 2.26
N ARG A 68 -25.36 -6.37 1.90
CA ARG A 68 -26.19 -6.80 0.76
C ARG A 68 -25.73 -6.12 -0.52
N LEU A 69 -25.21 -6.90 -1.45
CA LEU A 69 -24.74 -6.45 -2.76
C LEU A 69 -25.43 -7.29 -3.86
N ARG A 70 -26.09 -6.62 -4.81
CA ARG A 70 -26.76 -7.25 -5.96
C ARG A 70 -27.69 -8.41 -5.58
N GLY A 71 -28.44 -8.25 -4.48
CA GLY A 71 -29.38 -9.26 -3.96
C GLY A 71 -28.72 -10.44 -3.23
N ARG A 72 -27.41 -10.39 -2.97
CA ARG A 72 -26.68 -11.40 -2.18
C ARG A 72 -26.15 -10.78 -0.90
N GLU A 73 -26.08 -11.57 0.16
CA GLU A 73 -25.39 -11.21 1.40
C GLU A 73 -23.92 -11.62 1.32
N VAL A 74 -23.04 -10.72 1.75
CA VAL A 74 -21.58 -10.88 1.75
C VAL A 74 -21.08 -10.60 3.16
N SER A 75 -20.50 -11.60 3.82
CA SER A 75 -19.86 -11.45 5.12
C SER A 75 -18.43 -10.94 4.97
N LEU A 76 -18.12 -9.89 5.71
CA LEU A 76 -16.81 -9.25 5.79
C LEU A 76 -16.30 -9.28 7.21
N VAL A 77 -14.99 -9.41 7.37
CA VAL A 77 -14.30 -9.30 8.64
C VAL A 77 -13.31 -8.15 8.58
N LYS A 78 -13.23 -7.36 9.64
CA LYS A 78 -12.23 -6.30 9.77
C LYS A 78 -10.96 -6.93 10.34
N VAL A 79 -9.92 -6.99 9.53
CA VAL A 79 -8.65 -7.64 9.89
C VAL A 79 -7.63 -6.58 10.26
N ALA A 80 -6.99 -6.75 11.41
CA ALA A 80 -5.81 -5.98 11.79
C ALA A 80 -4.56 -6.67 11.23
N TRP A 81 -3.78 -5.94 10.44
CA TRP A 81 -2.53 -6.38 9.86
C TRP A 81 -1.37 -5.70 10.56
N ARG A 82 -0.33 -6.46 10.88
CA ARG A 82 0.92 -5.91 11.41
C ARG A 82 1.98 -5.87 10.33
N ARG A 83 2.53 -4.68 10.11
CA ARG A 83 3.64 -4.40 9.20
C ARG A 83 4.68 -3.57 9.93
N ALA A 84 5.85 -4.14 10.25
CA ALA A 84 6.98 -3.39 10.84
C ALA A 84 6.62 -2.46 12.03
N GLY A 85 5.66 -2.86 12.88
CA GLY A 85 5.19 -2.07 14.03
C GLY A 85 4.02 -1.12 13.73
N ILE A 86 3.65 -0.94 12.47
CA ILE A 86 2.44 -0.24 12.02
C ILE A 86 1.29 -1.23 11.95
N GLU A 87 0.14 -0.84 12.49
CA GLU A 87 -1.11 -1.59 12.41
C GLU A 87 -2.02 -0.95 11.35
N GLU A 88 -2.42 -1.76 10.36
CA GLU A 88 -3.34 -1.36 9.30
C GLU A 88 -4.62 -2.18 9.43
N HIS A 89 -5.78 -1.61 9.03
CA HIS A 89 -7.05 -2.33 9.08
C HIS A 89 -7.74 -2.33 7.73
N THR A 90 -8.13 -3.50 7.26
CA THR A 90 -8.91 -3.68 6.02
C THR A 90 -10.13 -4.55 6.27
N TRP A 91 -11.13 -4.42 5.40
CA TRP A 91 -12.30 -5.31 5.38
C TRP A 91 -12.08 -6.39 4.32
N GLU A 92 -11.98 -7.63 4.76
CA GLU A 92 -11.75 -8.79 3.89
C GLU A 92 -12.97 -9.71 3.87
N LEU A 93 -13.08 -10.54 2.83
CA LEU A 93 -14.12 -11.58 2.78
C LEU A 93 -13.89 -12.61 3.89
N GLU A 94 -14.94 -12.90 4.65
CA GLU A 94 -14.85 -13.89 5.74
C GLU A 94 -14.45 -15.27 5.21
N SER A 95 -14.96 -15.66 4.03
CA SER A 95 -14.64 -16.94 3.39
C SER A 95 -13.16 -17.11 3.11
N ASP A 96 -12.52 -16.05 2.65
CA ASP A 96 -11.11 -16.07 2.25
C ASP A 96 -10.23 -16.10 3.50
N MET A 97 -10.58 -15.27 4.50
CA MET A 97 -9.88 -15.27 5.79
C MET A 97 -10.02 -16.60 6.54
N ARG A 98 -11.18 -17.27 6.49
CA ARG A 98 -11.35 -18.61 7.09
C ARG A 98 -10.53 -19.67 6.40
N LYS A 99 -10.35 -19.56 5.08
CA LYS A 99 -9.56 -20.50 4.29
C LYS A 99 -8.06 -20.33 4.54
N ASP A 100 -7.59 -19.08 4.49
CA ASP A 100 -6.15 -18.78 4.51
C ASP A 100 -5.62 -18.62 5.94
N TYR A 101 -6.46 -18.17 6.88
CA TYR A 101 -6.10 -17.90 8.28
C TYR A 101 -7.13 -18.47 9.28
N PRO A 102 -7.42 -19.79 9.25
CA PRO A 102 -8.46 -20.41 10.10
C PRO A 102 -8.23 -20.22 11.60
N HIS A 103 -6.97 -20.09 12.03
CA HIS A 103 -6.59 -19.89 13.42
C HIS A 103 -7.14 -18.58 14.02
N LEU A 104 -7.39 -17.54 13.21
CA LEU A 104 -7.98 -16.28 13.67
C LEU A 104 -9.44 -16.42 14.11
N PHE A 105 -10.09 -17.54 13.77
CA PHE A 105 -11.49 -17.83 14.09
C PHE A 105 -11.65 -18.89 15.19
N SER A 106 -10.55 -19.42 15.74
CA SER A 106 -10.56 -20.56 16.67
C SER A 106 -10.61 -20.18 18.16
N GLY A 107 -10.80 -18.90 18.48
CA GLY A 107 -10.74 -18.37 19.86
C GLY A 107 -12.03 -17.71 20.34
N ASN A 108 -13.18 -18.39 20.18
CA ASN A 108 -14.46 -18.01 20.80
C ASN A 108 -14.89 -19.05 21.83
#